data_AF-A0A821GYT8-F1
#
_entry.id   AF-A0A821GYT8-F1
#
_cell.length_a   1.000
_cell.length_b   1.000
_cell.length_c   1.000
_cell.angle_alpha   90.00
_cell.angle_beta   90.00
_cell.angle_gamma   90.00
#
_symmetry.space_group_name_H-M   'P 1'
#
loop_
_entity.id
_entity.type
_entity.pdbx_description
1 polymer ?
#
loop_
_entity_poly.entity_id
_entity_poly.type
_entity_poly.pdbx_seq_one_letter_code
_entity_poly.pdbx_strand_id
1 'polypeptide(L)'
;VYENLVKRGYNPLLLNMANATNPGGGYRKGDGAQEENIFRRSDYFRSLDVGLDQWLPERSERFYCSSSCQIDPLSDHNSMYPMHEFGAIYTSRLTVFRQSEDTGYNYMKKPLEGVCSLAMAAYRDPKLDGNMLTSKYAVGTRKKIENIFAIAHHQKHDSLVLSAFGCGAFKNPPGHIAQLFISVIEQYAGFFKLISFAIIDDHNAGHHLNPEGNFKPFKDALDGMVVPRKPPINKPHSMFGPYRILSHDWSINNVCIYDKMPCNFGAKCNDIYDLTHAQEFSHPPICPHAAMKVSCHLTKDSVHMHSFIHRIRCQYGGECRHIDDEKHNQEYEHPLYCPSGGDCRNVKSEHLKDFRHLPLCPNGHKCFEYQKHVSVHCQKYRHCTIDCPHGNHCAYFHDKEHQDKFEHPFAKPCPFTPFHCKAYMELTH
;
A
#
# COMPACT_ATOMS: atom_id res chain seq x y z
N VAL A 1 1.30 24.64 -18.58
CA VAL A 1 0.44 23.43 -18.46
C VAL A 1 -0.73 23.65 -17.51
N TYR A 2 -0.51 23.90 -16.21
CA TYR A 2 -1.60 24.09 -15.22
C TYR A 2 -2.70 25.06 -15.66
N GLU A 3 -2.33 26.28 -16.08
CA GLU A 3 -3.28 27.29 -16.57
C GLU A 3 -4.15 26.79 -17.73
N ASN A 4 -3.57 25.99 -18.64
CA ASN A 4 -4.31 25.41 -19.77
C ASN A 4 -5.33 24.36 -19.30
N LEU A 5 -4.98 23.55 -18.30
CA LEU A 5 -5.90 22.57 -17.72
C LEU A 5 -7.09 23.26 -17.03
N VAL A 6 -6.83 24.31 -16.26
CA VAL A 6 -7.90 25.12 -15.64
C VAL A 6 -8.81 25.74 -16.71
N LYS A 7 -8.26 26.32 -17.78
CA LYS A 7 -9.05 26.87 -18.91
C LYS A 7 -9.92 25.82 -19.60
N ARG A 8 -9.54 24.54 -19.54
CA ARG A 8 -10.29 23.40 -20.09
C ARG A 8 -11.29 22.79 -19.09
N GLY A 9 -11.45 23.39 -17.91
CA GLY A 9 -12.41 22.95 -16.90
C GLY A 9 -11.93 21.80 -16.00
N TYR A 10 -10.63 21.51 -15.98
CA TYR A 10 -10.07 20.54 -15.04
C TYR A 10 -9.73 21.20 -13.68
N ASN A 11 -9.61 20.38 -12.64
CA ASN A 11 -9.13 20.74 -11.31
C ASN A 11 -7.73 20.13 -11.03
N PRO A 12 -6.65 20.71 -11.58
CA PRO A 12 -5.31 20.14 -11.49
C PRO A 12 -4.66 20.35 -10.12
N LEU A 13 -3.87 19.37 -9.68
CA LEU A 13 -2.87 19.53 -8.61
C LEU A 13 -1.47 19.70 -9.22
N LEU A 14 -0.72 20.72 -8.78
CA LEU A 14 0.67 20.95 -9.19
C LEU A 14 1.66 20.28 -8.24
N LEU A 15 2.51 19.38 -8.74
CA LEU A 15 3.63 18.84 -7.96
C LEU A 15 4.73 19.91 -7.78
N ASN A 16 5.09 20.20 -6.53
CA ASN A 16 6.35 20.83 -6.16
C ASN A 16 7.36 19.74 -5.79
N MET A 17 8.45 19.63 -6.56
CA MET A 17 9.55 18.69 -6.33
C MET A 17 10.45 19.21 -5.20
N ALA A 18 9.91 19.13 -3.99
CA ALA A 18 10.40 19.87 -2.84
C ALA A 18 11.78 19.38 -2.36
N ASN A 19 12.53 20.31 -1.81
CA ASN A 19 13.68 20.03 -0.97
C ASN A 19 13.19 19.47 0.37
N ALA A 20 13.80 18.39 0.87
CA ALA A 20 13.36 17.75 2.11
C ALA A 20 13.68 18.55 3.38
N THR A 21 14.66 19.46 3.33
CA THR A 21 15.20 20.12 4.54
C THR A 21 14.86 21.60 4.61
N ASN A 22 14.79 22.29 3.47
CA ASN A 22 14.58 23.74 3.43
C ASN A 22 13.37 24.07 2.55
N PRO A 23 12.38 24.84 3.05
CA PRO A 23 11.24 25.25 2.23
C PRO A 23 11.71 26.11 1.05
N GLY A 24 11.28 25.75 -0.16
CA GLY A 24 11.66 26.52 -1.35
C GLY A 24 13.11 26.30 -1.79
N GLY A 25 13.81 25.32 -1.22
CA GLY A 25 15.20 25.04 -1.54
C GLY A 25 16.10 26.26 -1.32
N GLY A 26 16.76 26.70 -2.41
CA GLY A 26 17.64 27.86 -2.41
C GLY A 26 17.01 29.14 -2.94
N TYR A 27 15.68 29.29 -2.95
CA TYR A 27 15.01 30.36 -3.72
C TYR A 27 15.48 31.79 -3.36
N ARG A 28 15.86 32.01 -2.10
CA ARG A 28 16.41 33.29 -1.60
C ARG A 28 17.84 33.57 -2.03
N LYS A 29 18.62 32.53 -2.36
CA LYS A 29 20.03 32.63 -2.77
C LYS A 29 20.21 32.81 -4.27
N GLY A 30 19.14 32.62 -5.04
CA GLY A 30 19.18 32.66 -6.50
C GLY A 30 19.36 31.30 -7.16
N ASP A 31 19.25 30.20 -6.41
CA ASP A 31 19.35 28.85 -6.99
C ASP A 31 18.22 28.62 -8.02
N GLY A 32 18.53 27.90 -9.09
CA GLY A 32 17.65 27.68 -10.22
C GLY A 32 17.21 26.22 -10.32
N ALA A 33 16.04 25.90 -9.75
CA ALA A 33 15.34 24.65 -10.02
C ALA A 33 13.82 24.89 -10.04
N GLN A 34 13.03 23.80 -10.17
CA GLN A 34 11.57 23.87 -10.27
C GLN A 34 10.94 24.48 -9.01
N GLU A 35 11.31 24.01 -7.81
CA GLU A 35 10.76 24.51 -6.55
C GLU A 35 11.05 26.00 -6.38
N GLU A 36 12.30 26.42 -6.58
CA GLU A 36 12.73 27.81 -6.46
C GLU A 36 11.96 28.73 -7.41
N ASN A 37 11.72 28.27 -8.64
CA ASN A 37 10.92 28.99 -9.61
C ASN A 37 9.45 29.13 -9.17
N ILE A 38 8.85 28.10 -8.57
CA ILE A 38 7.48 28.22 -8.03
C ILE A 38 7.46 29.26 -6.90
N PHE A 39 8.42 29.19 -5.97
CA PHE A 39 8.52 30.11 -4.83
C PHE A 39 8.72 31.56 -5.26
N ARG A 40 9.58 31.83 -6.24
CA ARG A 40 9.81 33.20 -6.75
C ARG A 40 8.60 33.76 -7.49
N ARG A 41 7.79 32.91 -8.11
CA ARG A 41 6.69 33.33 -8.98
C ARG A 41 5.32 33.42 -8.30
N SER A 42 5.23 32.97 -7.06
CA SER A 42 3.97 32.87 -6.32
C SER A 42 4.13 33.25 -4.85
N ASP A 43 3.01 33.19 -4.13
CA ASP A 43 2.95 33.40 -2.69
C ASP A 43 3.21 32.12 -1.89
N TYR A 44 3.75 31.07 -2.52
CA TYR A 44 3.92 29.75 -1.90
C TYR A 44 4.78 29.77 -0.63
N PHE A 45 5.74 30.70 -0.55
CA PHE A 45 6.55 30.92 0.64
C PHE A 45 5.69 31.20 1.89
N ARG A 46 4.51 31.82 1.75
CA ARG A 46 3.59 32.06 2.89
C ARG A 46 3.12 30.76 3.52
N SER A 47 2.99 29.70 2.72
CA SER A 47 2.54 28.40 3.23
C SER A 47 3.68 27.58 3.84
N LEU A 48 4.84 27.51 3.20
CA LEU A 48 5.91 26.56 3.57
C LEU A 48 7.06 27.19 4.37
N ASP A 49 7.35 28.47 4.17
CA ASP A 49 8.50 29.15 4.78
C ASP A 49 8.10 29.86 6.08
N VAL A 50 7.87 29.06 7.12
CA VAL A 50 7.38 29.51 8.44
C VAL A 50 8.29 30.52 9.13
N GLY A 51 9.58 30.55 8.76
CA GLY A 51 10.51 31.57 9.25
C GLY A 51 10.12 33.00 8.83
N LEU A 52 9.24 33.13 7.83
CA LEU A 52 8.68 34.41 7.39
C LEU A 52 7.40 34.81 8.09
N ASP A 53 6.77 33.93 8.88
CA ASP A 53 5.47 34.21 9.51
C ASP A 53 5.50 35.45 10.41
N GLN A 54 6.64 35.74 11.04
CA GLN A 54 6.82 36.94 11.87
C GLN A 54 6.77 38.27 11.08
N TRP A 55 7.01 38.20 9.77
CA TRP A 55 7.00 39.36 8.87
C TRP A 55 5.71 39.47 8.05
N LEU A 56 4.81 38.48 8.17
CA LEU A 56 3.55 38.47 7.46
C LEU A 56 2.44 39.11 8.30
N PRO A 57 1.55 39.92 7.70
CA PRO A 57 0.42 40.50 8.42
C PRO A 57 -0.57 39.44 8.91
N GLU A 58 -0.72 38.35 8.14
CA GLU A 58 -1.57 37.22 8.46
C GLU A 58 -0.83 35.91 8.20
N ARG A 59 -0.89 35.01 9.19
CA ARG A 59 -0.31 33.66 9.12
C ARG A 59 -1.24 32.72 8.36
N SER A 60 -0.65 31.83 7.57
CA SER A 60 -1.41 30.74 6.97
C SER A 60 -1.83 29.73 8.03
N GLU A 61 -3.08 29.29 7.98
CA GLU A 61 -3.53 28.15 8.77
C GLU A 61 -2.84 26.88 8.27
N ARG A 62 -2.34 26.07 9.21
CA ARG A 62 -1.61 24.84 8.92
C ARG A 62 -2.15 23.74 9.81
N PHE A 63 -2.33 22.57 9.21
CA PHE A 63 -2.88 21.40 9.88
C PHE A 63 -1.99 20.19 9.61
N TYR A 64 -1.86 19.34 10.61
CA TYR A 64 -1.24 18.03 10.49
C TYR A 64 -2.32 16.97 10.27
N CYS A 65 -2.10 16.10 9.30
CA CYS A 65 -2.94 14.92 9.10
C CYS A 65 -2.21 13.71 9.69
N SER A 66 -2.78 13.12 10.75
CA SER A 66 -2.22 11.95 11.43
C SER A 66 -2.45 10.67 10.61
N SER A 67 -1.84 9.58 11.08
CA SER A 67 -2.00 8.26 10.46
C SER A 67 -3.40 7.66 10.56
N SER A 68 -4.23 8.17 11.48
CA SER A 68 -5.66 7.85 11.58
C SER A 68 -6.54 8.76 10.71
N CYS A 69 -5.94 9.55 9.80
CA CYS A 69 -6.60 10.58 8.99
C CYS A 69 -7.29 11.69 9.82
N GLN A 70 -6.87 11.89 11.08
CA GLN A 70 -7.34 13.01 11.89
C GLN A 70 -6.56 14.27 11.49
N ILE A 71 -7.28 15.40 11.42
CA ILE A 71 -6.71 16.70 11.04
C ILE A 71 -6.69 17.58 12.28
N ASP A 72 -5.50 17.92 12.73
CA ASP A 72 -5.28 18.75 13.91
C ASP A 72 -4.52 20.04 13.53
N PRO A 73 -4.79 21.18 14.18
CA PRO A 73 -3.98 22.38 14.00
C PRO A 73 -2.50 22.09 14.30
N LEU A 74 -1.61 22.56 13.43
CA LEU A 74 -0.18 22.36 13.61
C LEU A 74 0.31 23.27 14.75
N SER A 75 0.57 22.69 15.92
CA SER A 75 0.92 23.40 17.15
C SER A 75 2.31 24.04 17.12
N ASP A 76 3.29 23.39 16.49
CA ASP A 76 4.60 23.94 16.19
C ASP A 76 4.79 24.06 14.68
N HIS A 77 4.72 25.28 14.15
CA HIS A 77 4.88 25.51 12.71
C HIS A 77 6.30 25.16 12.20
N ASN A 78 7.32 25.15 13.06
CA ASN A 78 8.68 24.73 12.69
C ASN A 78 8.79 23.21 12.46
N SER A 79 7.74 22.43 12.69
CA SER A 79 7.74 20.97 12.52
C SER A 79 7.50 20.48 11.09
N MET A 80 7.18 21.36 10.13
CA MET A 80 7.00 20.93 8.72
C MET A 80 8.31 20.52 8.04
N TYR A 81 9.43 21.10 8.49
CA TYR A 81 10.76 20.85 7.94
C TYR A 81 11.75 20.51 9.07
N PRO A 82 12.66 19.54 8.89
CA PRO A 82 12.77 18.65 7.74
C PRO A 82 11.53 17.77 7.54
N MET A 83 11.13 17.57 6.27
CA MET A 83 9.96 16.78 5.93
C MET A 83 10.15 15.32 6.38
N HIS A 84 9.11 14.73 6.96
CA HIS A 84 9.08 13.28 7.19
C HIS A 84 9.30 12.50 5.89
N GLU A 85 9.93 11.32 5.97
CA GLU A 85 10.35 10.55 4.77
C GLU A 85 9.21 10.31 3.77
N PHE A 86 8.00 10.04 4.23
CA PHE A 86 6.81 9.89 3.38
C PHE A 86 5.79 11.03 3.55
N GLY A 87 6.18 12.09 4.27
CA GLY A 87 5.35 13.28 4.45
C GLY A 87 5.22 14.09 3.17
N ALA A 88 4.11 14.80 3.03
CA ALA A 88 3.84 15.74 1.96
C ALA A 88 3.12 16.95 2.53
N ILE A 89 3.29 18.11 1.90
CA ILE A 89 2.61 19.34 2.31
C ILE A 89 1.69 19.77 1.17
N TYR A 90 0.38 19.72 1.41
CA TYR A 90 -0.63 20.20 0.49
C TYR A 90 -0.96 21.67 0.79
N THR A 91 -0.95 22.49 -0.25
CA THR A 91 -1.27 23.91 -0.15
C THR A 91 -2.29 24.27 -1.21
N SER A 92 -3.37 24.92 -0.77
CA SER A 92 -4.43 25.42 -1.64
C SER A 92 -4.39 26.94 -1.75
N ARG A 93 -5.05 27.47 -2.78
CA ARG A 93 -5.27 28.92 -3.00
C ARG A 93 -3.99 29.74 -3.16
N LEU A 94 -2.97 29.16 -3.79
CA LEU A 94 -1.78 29.91 -4.20
C LEU A 94 -2.12 30.88 -5.33
N THR A 95 -1.41 32.00 -5.34
CA THR A 95 -1.45 33.01 -6.39
C THR A 95 -0.12 33.05 -7.11
N VAL A 96 -0.11 32.73 -8.39
CA VAL A 96 1.05 32.90 -9.27
C VAL A 96 0.95 34.27 -9.93
N PHE A 97 1.86 35.18 -9.60
CA PHE A 97 1.82 36.58 -10.02
C PHE A 97 3.03 37.01 -10.84
N ARG A 98 4.00 36.11 -11.09
CA ARG A 98 5.14 36.38 -11.98
C ARG A 98 5.25 35.41 -13.16
N GLN A 99 5.72 35.96 -14.27
CA GLN A 99 6.13 35.24 -15.46
C GLN A 99 7.39 34.39 -15.20
N SER A 100 7.79 33.59 -16.18
CA SER A 100 8.92 32.67 -16.10
C SER A 100 10.27 33.39 -16.05
N GLU A 101 11.30 32.66 -15.65
CA GLU A 101 12.67 33.15 -15.46
C GLU A 101 13.28 33.80 -16.71
N ASP A 102 12.95 33.30 -17.90
CA ASP A 102 13.37 33.85 -19.21
C ASP A 102 12.85 35.28 -19.47
N THR A 103 11.79 35.69 -18.77
CA THR A 103 11.28 37.07 -18.82
C THR A 103 11.81 37.94 -17.68
N GLY A 104 12.73 37.44 -16.87
CA GLY A 104 13.23 38.13 -15.68
C GLY A 104 12.20 38.20 -14.55
N TYR A 105 11.26 37.26 -14.48
CA TYR A 105 10.19 37.22 -13.47
C TYR A 105 9.29 38.47 -13.46
N ASN A 106 8.97 38.99 -14.65
CA ASN A 106 8.05 40.12 -14.81
C ASN A 106 6.69 39.84 -14.16
N TYR A 107 6.05 40.89 -13.61
CA TYR A 107 4.71 40.74 -13.06
C TYR A 107 3.70 40.38 -14.15
N MET A 108 2.79 39.46 -13.83
CA MET A 108 1.70 39.08 -14.71
C MET A 108 0.61 40.17 -14.66
N LYS A 109 0.10 40.57 -15.84
CA LYS A 109 -1.06 41.49 -15.92
C LYS A 109 -2.32 40.91 -15.26
N LYS A 110 -2.47 39.58 -15.32
CA LYS A 110 -3.54 38.82 -14.70
C LYS A 110 -2.93 37.65 -13.94
N PRO A 111 -2.78 37.74 -12.61
CA PRO A 111 -2.32 36.62 -11.80
C PRO A 111 -3.20 35.39 -11.96
N LEU A 112 -2.59 34.22 -11.80
CA LEU A 112 -3.30 32.94 -11.73
C LEU A 112 -3.57 32.61 -10.26
N GLU A 113 -4.81 32.79 -9.85
CA GLU A 113 -5.28 32.53 -8.50
C GLU A 113 -5.82 31.10 -8.35
N GLY A 114 -5.98 30.64 -7.10
CA GLY A 114 -6.61 29.34 -6.82
C GLY A 114 -5.74 28.14 -7.18
N VAL A 115 -4.42 28.31 -7.28
CA VAL A 115 -3.51 27.21 -7.59
C VAL A 115 -3.38 26.29 -6.37
N CYS A 116 -3.57 24.98 -6.57
CA CYS A 116 -3.29 23.97 -5.56
C CYS A 116 -1.97 23.27 -5.91
N SER A 117 -1.10 23.14 -4.91
CA SER A 117 0.20 22.49 -5.07
C SER A 117 0.49 21.52 -3.93
N LEU A 118 1.25 20.47 -4.23
CA LEU A 118 1.71 19.48 -3.27
C LEU A 118 3.23 19.40 -3.29
N ALA A 119 3.85 19.72 -2.16
CA ALA A 119 5.28 19.53 -1.93
C ALA A 119 5.56 18.09 -1.50
N MET A 120 6.41 17.42 -2.26
CA MET A 120 6.91 16.08 -1.97
C MET A 120 8.39 16.01 -2.35
N ALA A 121 9.23 15.51 -1.44
CA ALA A 121 10.66 15.39 -1.68
C ALA A 121 11.04 14.02 -2.26
N ALA A 122 11.77 14.00 -3.37
CA ALA A 122 12.42 12.80 -3.89
C ALA A 122 13.65 12.44 -3.04
N TYR A 123 14.14 11.19 -3.17
CA TYR A 123 15.43 10.84 -2.57
C TYR A 123 16.57 11.58 -3.29
N ARG A 124 17.50 12.13 -2.52
CA ARG A 124 18.72 12.75 -3.04
C ARG A 124 19.82 11.70 -3.16
N ASP A 125 20.46 11.63 -4.33
CA ASP A 125 21.57 10.72 -4.64
C ASP A 125 21.29 9.27 -4.19
N PRO A 126 20.16 8.66 -4.60
CA PRO A 126 19.78 7.33 -4.14
C PRO A 126 20.76 6.26 -4.64
N LYS A 127 20.89 5.16 -3.88
CA LYS A 127 21.72 4.02 -4.29
C LYS A 127 21.11 3.32 -5.52
N LEU A 128 21.92 3.17 -6.56
CA LEU A 128 21.55 2.58 -7.83
C LEU A 128 22.06 1.14 -7.99
N ASP A 129 21.35 0.38 -8.81
CA ASP A 129 21.75 -0.90 -9.38
C ASP A 129 21.70 -0.77 -10.90
N GLY A 130 22.87 -0.56 -11.53
CA GLY A 130 22.95 -0.08 -12.90
C GLY A 130 22.24 1.28 -13.08
N ASN A 131 21.32 1.35 -14.04
CA ASN A 131 20.48 2.53 -14.31
C ASN A 131 19.13 2.51 -13.56
N MET A 132 19.01 1.65 -12.54
CA MET A 132 17.80 1.48 -11.75
C MET A 132 18.05 1.86 -10.30
N LEU A 133 16.99 2.15 -9.56
CA LEU A 133 17.05 2.32 -8.12
C LEU A 133 17.17 0.93 -7.49
N THR A 134 18.00 0.78 -6.46
CA THR A 134 17.95 -0.42 -5.63
C THR A 134 16.56 -0.62 -5.01
N SER A 135 16.22 -1.86 -4.65
CA SER A 135 14.90 -2.26 -4.12
C SER A 135 14.36 -1.29 -3.06
N LYS A 136 15.15 -0.96 -2.03
CA LYS A 136 14.75 -0.04 -0.95
C LYS A 136 14.27 1.33 -1.50
N TYR A 137 15.06 1.94 -2.38
CA TYR A 137 14.74 3.26 -2.93
C TYR A 137 13.61 3.18 -3.95
N ALA A 138 13.52 2.11 -4.75
CA ALA A 138 12.42 1.90 -5.68
C ALA A 138 11.07 1.82 -4.94
N VAL A 139 10.99 1.00 -3.89
CA VAL A 139 9.78 0.88 -3.06
C VAL A 139 9.44 2.21 -2.38
N GLY A 140 10.41 2.88 -1.77
CA GLY A 140 10.20 4.18 -1.12
C GLY A 140 9.75 5.26 -2.10
N THR A 141 10.36 5.34 -3.28
CA THR A 141 9.98 6.29 -4.33
C THR A 141 8.58 6.01 -4.84
N ARG A 142 8.22 4.73 -5.05
CA ARG A 142 6.86 4.35 -5.42
C ARG A 142 5.84 4.80 -4.37
N LYS A 143 6.13 4.61 -3.08
CA LYS A 143 5.28 5.10 -1.98
C LYS A 143 5.15 6.63 -1.99
N LYS A 144 6.22 7.37 -2.24
CA LYS A 144 6.18 8.83 -2.40
C LYS A 144 5.30 9.26 -3.59
N ILE A 145 5.43 8.60 -4.74
CA ILE A 145 4.59 8.84 -5.91
C ILE A 145 3.12 8.55 -5.60
N GLU A 146 2.85 7.44 -4.93
CA GLU A 146 1.51 7.07 -4.51
C GLU A 146 0.91 8.09 -3.54
N ASN A 147 1.68 8.63 -2.61
CA ASN A 147 1.21 9.70 -1.72
C ASN A 147 0.75 10.93 -2.50
N ILE A 148 1.41 11.27 -3.63
CA ILE A 148 0.98 12.37 -4.51
C ILE A 148 -0.43 12.09 -5.04
N PHE A 149 -0.67 10.89 -5.56
CA PHE A 149 -1.96 10.50 -6.13
C PHE A 149 -3.04 10.39 -5.06
N ALA A 150 -2.71 9.81 -3.91
CA ALA A 150 -3.63 9.65 -2.80
C ALA A 150 -4.12 11.00 -2.27
N ILE A 151 -3.20 11.93 -2.01
CA ILE A 151 -3.55 13.26 -1.50
C ILE A 151 -4.33 14.03 -2.55
N ALA A 152 -3.94 13.96 -3.82
CA ALA A 152 -4.69 14.61 -4.90
C ALA A 152 -6.14 14.13 -4.97
N HIS A 153 -6.35 12.81 -4.95
CA HIS A 153 -7.68 12.24 -4.97
C HIS A 153 -8.49 12.63 -3.71
N HIS A 154 -7.88 12.56 -2.53
CA HIS A 154 -8.50 12.95 -1.26
C HIS A 154 -8.88 14.44 -1.22
N GLN A 155 -8.13 15.30 -1.92
CA GLN A 155 -8.42 16.72 -2.08
C GLN A 155 -9.32 17.01 -3.31
N LYS A 156 -9.92 15.98 -3.93
CA LYS A 156 -10.87 16.08 -5.04
C LYS A 156 -10.28 16.68 -6.33
N HIS A 157 -8.98 16.54 -6.54
CA HIS A 157 -8.37 16.85 -7.83
C HIS A 157 -8.70 15.76 -8.84
N ASP A 158 -9.05 16.17 -10.06
CA ASP A 158 -9.39 15.26 -11.15
C ASP A 158 -8.27 15.17 -12.21
N SER A 159 -7.20 15.93 -12.03
CA SER A 159 -6.05 15.95 -12.92
C SER A 159 -4.78 16.32 -12.18
N LEU A 160 -3.63 15.98 -12.76
CA LEU A 160 -2.32 16.18 -12.16
C LEU A 160 -1.36 16.87 -13.14
N VAL A 161 -0.56 17.81 -12.62
CA VAL A 161 0.60 18.38 -13.32
C VAL A 161 1.85 17.91 -12.58
N LEU A 162 2.51 16.91 -13.16
CA LEU A 162 3.68 16.23 -12.62
C LEU A 162 4.94 16.63 -13.40
N SER A 163 6.10 16.09 -13.01
CA SER A 163 7.39 16.33 -13.69
C SER A 163 8.34 15.15 -13.49
N ALA A 164 9.58 15.29 -13.93
CA ALA A 164 10.63 14.27 -13.81
C ALA A 164 11.15 14.18 -12.37
N PHE A 165 10.34 13.59 -11.49
CA PHE A 165 10.49 13.62 -10.04
C PHE A 165 11.89 13.17 -9.57
N GLY A 166 12.68 14.12 -9.05
CA GLY A 166 14.04 13.88 -8.56
C GLY A 166 15.11 13.59 -9.62
N CYS A 167 14.79 13.71 -10.91
CA CYS A 167 15.69 13.32 -12.00
C CYS A 167 16.75 14.37 -12.38
N GLY A 168 16.64 15.59 -11.83
CA GLY A 168 17.66 16.64 -11.97
C GLY A 168 18.72 16.56 -10.87
N ALA A 169 18.85 17.62 -10.08
CA ALA A 169 19.85 17.74 -9.00
C ALA A 169 19.89 16.58 -7.99
N PHE A 170 18.82 15.79 -7.86
CA PHE A 170 18.74 14.67 -6.93
C PHE A 170 19.15 13.32 -7.54
N LYS A 171 19.51 13.30 -8.84
CA LYS A 171 20.13 12.16 -9.53
C LYS A 171 19.34 10.84 -9.49
N ASN A 172 18.01 10.93 -9.58
CA ASN A 172 17.18 9.74 -9.80
C ASN A 172 17.18 9.35 -11.29
N PRO A 173 17.21 8.05 -11.64
CA PRO A 173 17.24 7.62 -13.03
C PRO A 173 15.86 7.81 -13.71
N PRO A 174 15.73 8.68 -14.73
CA PRO A 174 14.43 9.08 -15.29
C PRO A 174 13.63 7.92 -15.88
N GLY A 175 14.29 6.97 -16.55
CA GLY A 175 13.62 5.78 -17.10
C GLY A 175 12.93 4.95 -16.02
N HIS A 176 13.61 4.72 -14.89
CA HIS A 176 13.01 3.96 -13.79
C HIS A 176 11.89 4.75 -13.09
N ILE A 177 12.07 6.06 -12.88
CA ILE A 177 11.04 6.91 -12.28
C ILE A 177 9.77 6.91 -13.14
N ALA A 178 9.90 7.01 -14.46
CA ALA A 178 8.77 6.92 -15.38
C ALA A 178 8.01 5.59 -15.23
N GLN A 179 8.73 4.46 -15.10
CA GLN A 179 8.09 3.17 -14.85
C GLN A 179 7.43 3.04 -13.47
N LEU A 180 7.99 3.67 -12.43
CA LEU A 180 7.32 3.73 -11.12
C LEU A 180 6.03 4.56 -11.20
N PHE A 181 6.01 5.66 -11.97
CA PHE A 181 4.78 6.39 -12.26
C PHE A 181 3.75 5.53 -12.99
N ILE A 182 4.15 4.75 -14.01
CA ILE A 182 3.26 3.79 -14.69
C ILE A 182 2.55 2.89 -13.67
N SER A 183 3.31 2.31 -12.73
CA SER A 183 2.72 1.42 -11.73
C SER A 183 1.68 2.10 -10.83
N VAL A 184 1.87 3.38 -10.48
CA VAL A 184 0.92 4.13 -9.66
C VAL A 184 -0.26 4.60 -10.51
N ILE A 185 -0.05 5.02 -11.75
CA ILE A 185 -1.13 5.36 -12.69
C ILE A 185 -2.04 4.16 -12.91
N GLU A 186 -1.46 2.97 -13.09
CA GLU A 186 -2.22 1.73 -13.19
C GLU A 186 -3.01 1.43 -11.93
N GLN A 187 -2.42 1.63 -10.75
CA GLN A 187 -3.12 1.46 -9.48
C GLN A 187 -4.30 2.43 -9.34
N TYR A 188 -4.13 3.68 -9.78
CA TYR A 188 -5.12 4.75 -9.67
C TYR A 188 -5.99 4.92 -10.94
N ALA A 189 -6.05 3.89 -11.79
CA ALA A 189 -6.76 3.94 -13.05
C ALA A 189 -8.25 4.25 -12.86
N GLY A 190 -8.69 5.41 -13.35
CA GLY A 190 -10.07 5.89 -13.23
C GLY A 190 -10.30 6.97 -12.18
N PHE A 191 -9.31 7.32 -11.35
CA PHE A 191 -9.43 8.44 -10.40
C PHE A 191 -9.09 9.80 -11.00
N PHE A 192 -8.25 9.83 -12.04
CA PHE A 192 -7.82 11.06 -12.71
C PHE A 192 -8.24 11.03 -14.18
N LYS A 193 -8.81 12.13 -14.66
CA LYS A 193 -9.22 12.33 -16.05
C LYS A 193 -8.01 12.61 -16.95
N LEU A 194 -6.98 13.26 -16.42
CA LEU A 194 -5.78 13.64 -17.18
C LEU A 194 -4.57 13.83 -16.26
N ILE A 195 -3.44 13.25 -16.65
CA ILE A 195 -2.15 13.42 -15.98
C ILE A 195 -1.20 14.00 -17.01
N SER A 196 -0.59 15.15 -16.70
CA SER A 196 0.35 15.83 -17.60
C SER A 196 1.72 15.94 -16.95
N PHE A 197 2.73 15.39 -17.61
CA PHE A 197 4.13 15.52 -17.19
C PHE A 197 4.76 16.75 -17.88
N ALA A 198 4.93 17.83 -17.13
CA ALA A 198 5.58 19.06 -17.58
C ALA A 198 7.08 18.96 -17.27
N ILE A 199 7.87 18.52 -18.26
CA ILE A 199 9.31 18.28 -18.11
C ILE A 199 10.06 19.26 -19.01
N ILE A 200 11.00 19.98 -18.41
CA ILE A 200 11.95 20.86 -19.10
C ILE A 200 13.32 20.23 -18.88
N ASP A 201 14.03 19.95 -19.97
CA ASP A 201 15.43 19.56 -19.88
C ASP A 201 16.27 20.82 -19.66
N ASP A 202 17.01 20.83 -18.55
CA ASP A 202 17.90 21.91 -18.14
C ASP A 202 19.38 21.46 -18.23
N HIS A 203 20.28 22.20 -17.61
CA HIS A 203 21.71 21.86 -17.55
C HIS A 203 22.01 20.55 -16.78
N ASN A 204 21.03 19.97 -16.08
CA ASN A 204 21.12 18.67 -15.43
C ASN A 204 20.68 17.52 -16.36
N ALA A 205 20.30 17.80 -17.61
CA ALA A 205 20.05 16.82 -18.66
C ALA A 205 21.35 16.41 -19.38
N GLY A 206 21.42 15.18 -19.91
CA GLY A 206 22.52 14.72 -20.77
C GLY A 206 23.75 14.17 -20.03
N HIS A 207 23.64 13.86 -18.74
CA HIS A 207 24.71 13.21 -17.96
C HIS A 207 24.63 11.69 -18.07
N HIS A 208 25.60 10.97 -17.50
CA HIS A 208 25.62 9.49 -17.51
C HIS A 208 24.29 8.84 -17.07
N LEU A 209 23.56 9.46 -16.14
CA LEU A 209 22.29 8.95 -15.62
C LEU A 209 21.08 9.27 -16.53
N ASN A 210 21.19 10.25 -17.42
CA ASN A 210 20.13 10.71 -18.30
C ASN A 210 20.70 11.19 -19.64
N PRO A 211 21.38 10.31 -20.41
CA PRO A 211 22.11 10.68 -21.61
C PRO A 211 21.22 11.30 -22.69
N GLU A 212 19.92 10.99 -22.68
CA GLU A 212 18.92 11.52 -23.60
C GLU A 212 18.03 12.62 -22.97
N GLY A 213 18.45 13.16 -21.83
CA GLY A 213 17.65 14.08 -21.01
C GLY A 213 16.59 13.39 -20.16
N ASN A 214 15.79 14.21 -19.47
CA ASN A 214 14.70 13.74 -18.62
C ASN A 214 13.39 13.61 -19.40
N PHE A 215 13.20 14.41 -20.46
CA PHE A 215 11.96 14.40 -21.24
C PHE A 215 11.75 13.08 -22.00
N LYS A 216 12.77 12.61 -22.72
CA LYS A 216 12.63 11.45 -23.62
C LYS A 216 12.19 10.16 -22.90
N PRO A 217 12.80 9.74 -21.77
CA PRO A 217 12.36 8.54 -21.06
C PRO A 217 10.90 8.60 -20.58
N PHE A 218 10.43 9.77 -20.15
CA PHE A 218 9.04 9.95 -19.76
C PHE A 218 8.11 9.96 -20.97
N LYS A 219 8.50 10.62 -22.06
CA LYS A 219 7.72 10.62 -23.30
C LYS A 219 7.53 9.20 -23.82
N ASP A 220 8.62 8.44 -23.97
CA ASP A 220 8.58 7.08 -24.52
C ASP A 220 7.71 6.14 -23.65
N ALA A 221 7.68 6.37 -22.34
CA ALA A 221 6.95 5.53 -21.39
C ALA A 221 5.47 5.94 -21.19
N LEU A 222 5.15 7.23 -21.21
CA LEU A 222 3.86 7.76 -20.71
C LEU A 222 3.07 8.55 -21.75
N ASP A 223 3.69 9.01 -22.85
CA ASP A 223 2.99 9.83 -23.85
C ASP A 223 1.88 9.03 -24.53
N GLY A 224 0.68 9.60 -24.58
CA GLY A 224 -0.51 8.91 -25.11
C GLY A 224 -1.01 7.72 -24.29
N MET A 225 -0.43 7.43 -23.12
CA MET A 225 -0.87 6.31 -22.28
C MET A 225 -2.30 6.53 -21.76
N VAL A 226 -3.20 5.58 -22.05
CA VAL A 226 -4.56 5.55 -21.53
C VAL A 226 -4.77 4.26 -20.75
N VAL A 227 -5.07 4.38 -19.47
CA VAL A 227 -5.42 3.22 -18.63
C VAL A 227 -6.92 3.19 -18.41
N PRO A 228 -7.63 2.15 -18.87
CA PRO A 228 -9.06 2.06 -18.65
C PRO A 228 -9.36 1.89 -17.16
N ARG A 229 -10.51 2.40 -16.74
CA ARG A 229 -11.02 2.18 -15.38
C ARG A 229 -11.06 0.67 -15.10
N LYS A 230 -10.47 0.26 -13.98
CA LYS A 230 -10.49 -1.14 -13.56
C LYS A 230 -11.83 -1.48 -12.89
N PRO A 231 -12.36 -2.69 -13.05
CA PRO A 231 -13.50 -3.12 -12.25
C PRO A 231 -13.11 -3.23 -10.77
N PRO A 232 -14.08 -3.17 -9.83
CA PRO A 232 -13.82 -3.34 -8.41
C PRO A 232 -13.11 -4.68 -8.14
N ILE A 233 -12.08 -4.68 -7.29
CA ILE A 233 -11.42 -5.91 -6.85
C ILE A 233 -12.30 -6.56 -5.77
N ASN A 234 -12.98 -7.66 -6.12
CA ASN A 234 -13.92 -8.40 -5.25
C ASN A 234 -13.25 -9.22 -4.12
N LYS A 235 -11.97 -8.99 -3.79
CA LYS A 235 -11.25 -9.74 -2.75
C LYS A 235 -10.78 -8.81 -1.63
N PRO A 236 -11.60 -8.64 -0.57
CA PRO A 236 -11.21 -7.88 0.60
C PRO A 236 -10.39 -8.77 1.54
N HIS A 237 -9.06 -8.75 1.39
CA HIS A 237 -8.17 -9.11 2.50
C HIS A 237 -7.07 -8.07 2.60
N SER A 238 -7.51 -6.85 2.91
CA SER A 238 -6.69 -5.64 3.05
C SER A 238 -5.94 -5.53 4.39
N MET A 239 -6.02 -6.52 5.29
CA MET A 239 -5.19 -6.52 6.51
C MET A 239 -3.68 -6.45 6.19
N PHE A 240 -3.30 -6.95 5.02
CA PHE A 240 -1.95 -6.99 4.47
C PHE A 240 -1.81 -6.10 3.22
N GLY A 241 -2.79 -5.21 3.01
CA GLY A 241 -3.20 -4.66 1.71
C GLY A 241 -2.33 -3.55 1.11
N PRO A 242 -2.71 -3.10 -0.11
CA PRO A 242 -1.99 -2.09 -0.87
C PRO A 242 -1.73 -0.85 -0.05
N TYR A 243 -0.66 -0.14 -0.39
CA TYR A 243 -0.32 1.16 0.16
C TYR A 243 -1.52 2.06 0.48
N ARG A 244 -2.60 2.17 -0.33
CA ARG A 244 -3.75 3.05 -0.02
C ARG A 244 -5.16 2.68 -0.50
N ILE A 245 -5.43 1.57 -1.21
CA ILE A 245 -6.80 1.29 -1.73
C ILE A 245 -7.50 0.20 -0.92
N LEU A 246 -8.47 0.61 -0.10
CA LEU A 246 -9.41 -0.28 0.58
C LEU A 246 -10.67 -0.47 -0.27
N SER A 247 -10.95 -1.73 -0.57
CA SER A 247 -12.08 -2.35 -1.30
C SER A 247 -13.30 -1.53 -1.83
N HIS A 248 -13.82 -2.02 -2.97
CA HIS A 248 -15.13 -1.88 -3.64
C HIS A 248 -15.61 -0.55 -4.28
N ASP A 249 -15.70 0.59 -3.60
CA ASP A 249 -16.57 1.69 -4.11
C ASP A 249 -15.88 2.95 -4.67
N TRP A 250 -14.65 2.94 -5.21
CA TRP A 250 -14.00 4.09 -5.92
C TRP A 250 -14.22 5.51 -5.35
N SER A 251 -14.60 5.63 -4.07
CA SER A 251 -15.02 6.89 -3.47
C SER A 251 -13.83 7.50 -2.75
N ILE A 252 -13.95 8.79 -2.41
CA ILE A 252 -12.89 9.51 -1.69
C ILE A 252 -12.57 8.90 -0.32
N ASN A 253 -13.50 8.11 0.23
CA ASN A 253 -13.36 7.41 1.50
C ASN A 253 -12.51 6.14 1.39
N ASN A 254 -12.17 5.70 0.18
CA ASN A 254 -11.44 4.44 -0.06
C ASN A 254 -9.92 4.59 -0.13
N VAL A 255 -9.43 5.83 0.00
CA VAL A 255 -8.01 6.12 0.05
C VAL A 255 -7.62 6.41 1.48
N CYS A 256 -7.00 5.42 2.16
CA CYS A 256 -6.46 5.60 3.50
C CYS A 256 -4.98 6.01 3.45
N ILE A 257 -4.59 6.97 4.30
CA ILE A 257 -3.21 7.44 4.40
C ILE A 257 -2.49 6.61 5.47
N TYR A 258 -1.89 5.48 5.08
CA TYR A 258 -1.10 4.68 6.01
C TYR A 258 0.27 5.31 6.30
N ASP A 259 0.68 5.27 7.56
CA ASP A 259 1.97 5.74 8.08
C ASP A 259 3.08 4.68 8.01
N LYS A 260 2.73 3.39 8.14
CA LYS A 260 3.66 2.25 8.18
C LYS A 260 4.76 2.34 7.14
N MET A 261 6.01 2.11 7.56
CA MET A 261 7.15 2.08 6.65
C MET A 261 6.96 1.04 5.54
N PRO A 262 7.39 1.30 4.30
CA PRO A 262 7.35 0.28 3.26
C PRO A 262 8.32 -0.86 3.60
N CYS A 263 7.93 -2.10 3.34
CA CYS A 263 8.85 -3.24 3.37
C CYS A 263 9.96 -3.06 2.32
N ASN A 264 11.23 -3.18 2.71
CA ASN A 264 12.37 -3.03 1.79
C ASN A 264 12.37 -4.05 0.63
N PHE A 265 11.67 -5.18 0.80
CA PHE A 265 11.50 -6.22 -0.22
C PHE A 265 10.29 -5.99 -1.12
N GLY A 266 9.42 -5.03 -0.80
CA GLY A 266 8.26 -4.66 -1.63
C GLY A 266 7.40 -5.87 -1.99
N ALA A 267 7.10 -6.02 -3.29
CA ALA A 267 6.30 -7.14 -3.81
C ALA A 267 6.98 -8.52 -3.69
N LYS A 268 8.28 -8.56 -3.38
CA LYS A 268 9.06 -9.79 -3.19
C LYS A 268 9.17 -10.21 -1.71
N CYS A 269 8.51 -9.51 -0.80
CA CYS A 269 8.49 -9.87 0.62
C CYS A 269 7.94 -11.29 0.80
N ASN A 270 8.65 -12.13 1.56
CA ASN A 270 8.19 -13.49 1.90
C ASN A 270 7.34 -13.51 3.18
N ASP A 271 7.46 -12.46 3.99
CA ASP A 271 6.79 -12.33 5.29
C ASP A 271 5.53 -11.46 5.21
N ILE A 272 5.02 -11.20 4.01
CA ILE A 272 3.85 -10.32 3.80
C ILE A 272 2.60 -10.77 4.57
N TYR A 273 2.50 -12.07 4.85
CA TYR A 273 1.41 -12.63 5.66
C TYR A 273 1.76 -12.83 7.12
N ASP A 274 3.03 -12.64 7.50
CA ASP A 274 3.40 -12.65 8.91
C ASP A 274 2.68 -11.50 9.62
N LEU A 275 1.88 -11.82 10.64
CA LEU A 275 0.99 -10.85 11.29
C LEU A 275 1.78 -9.73 11.97
N THR A 276 2.92 -10.07 12.56
CA THR A 276 3.79 -9.09 13.23
C THR A 276 4.46 -8.19 12.19
N HIS A 277 5.06 -8.77 11.14
CA HIS A 277 5.66 -8.03 10.04
C HIS A 277 4.66 -7.11 9.33
N ALA A 278 3.46 -7.59 9.01
CA ALA A 278 2.45 -6.80 8.34
C ALA A 278 1.80 -5.73 9.22
N GLN A 279 1.90 -5.87 10.54
CA GLN A 279 1.54 -4.79 11.45
C GLN A 279 2.56 -3.65 11.41
N GLU A 280 3.83 -3.94 11.14
CA GLU A 280 4.91 -2.94 11.10
C GLU A 280 5.14 -2.33 9.71
N PHE A 281 4.99 -3.13 8.65
CA PHE A 281 5.36 -2.75 7.29
C PHE A 281 4.18 -2.74 6.31
N SER A 282 4.20 -1.76 5.41
CA SER A 282 3.30 -1.67 4.26
C SER A 282 3.88 -2.38 3.03
N HIS A 283 2.99 -2.88 2.16
CA HIS A 283 3.36 -3.61 0.96
C HIS A 283 2.67 -3.01 -0.29
N PRO A 284 3.24 -3.21 -1.49
CA PRO A 284 2.61 -2.76 -2.73
C PRO A 284 1.24 -3.42 -2.98
N PRO A 285 0.38 -2.85 -3.83
CA PRO A 285 -0.87 -3.50 -4.23
C PRO A 285 -0.68 -4.89 -4.85
N ILE A 286 -1.70 -5.72 -4.74
CA ILE A 286 -1.84 -6.92 -5.59
C ILE A 286 -1.94 -6.47 -7.05
N CYS A 287 -1.27 -7.21 -7.94
CA CYS A 287 -1.31 -6.99 -9.37
C CYS A 287 -2.77 -7.05 -9.85
N PRO A 288 -3.27 -6.00 -10.51
CA PRO A 288 -4.65 -5.94 -10.97
C PRO A 288 -4.96 -7.02 -12.02
N HIS A 289 -3.98 -7.36 -12.87
CA HIS A 289 -4.12 -8.45 -13.84
C HIS A 289 -4.20 -9.82 -13.14
N ALA A 290 -3.31 -10.07 -12.18
CA ALA A 290 -3.30 -11.29 -11.37
C ALA A 290 -4.60 -11.43 -10.56
N ALA A 291 -5.07 -10.35 -9.94
CA ALA A 291 -6.32 -10.33 -9.17
C ALA A 291 -7.55 -10.68 -10.00
N MET A 292 -7.60 -10.22 -11.26
CA MET A 292 -8.78 -10.38 -12.14
C MET A 292 -8.75 -11.68 -12.96
N LYS A 293 -7.59 -12.09 -13.47
CA LYS A 293 -7.46 -13.18 -14.46
C LYS A 293 -6.56 -14.33 -14.00
N VAL A 294 -6.11 -14.32 -12.75
CA VAL A 294 -5.18 -15.30 -12.17
C VAL A 294 -3.86 -15.42 -12.95
N SER A 295 -3.60 -14.46 -13.83
CA SER A 295 -2.43 -14.44 -14.72
C SER A 295 -2.10 -12.99 -15.07
N CYS A 296 -0.80 -12.71 -15.21
CA CYS A 296 -0.29 -11.41 -15.62
C CYS A 296 0.63 -11.59 -16.84
N HIS A 297 0.43 -10.76 -17.87
CA HIS A 297 1.26 -10.77 -19.08
C HIS A 297 2.55 -9.96 -18.91
N LEU A 298 2.65 -9.17 -17.84
CA LEU A 298 3.79 -8.32 -17.51
C LEU A 298 4.78 -9.00 -16.55
N THR A 299 4.77 -10.34 -16.47
CA THR A 299 5.68 -11.09 -15.58
C THR A 299 7.16 -10.98 -15.95
N LYS A 300 7.44 -10.55 -17.18
CA LYS A 300 8.81 -10.26 -17.66
C LYS A 300 9.23 -8.81 -17.41
N ASP A 301 8.31 -7.94 -17.03
CA ASP A 301 8.61 -6.55 -16.69
C ASP A 301 9.08 -6.49 -15.23
N SER A 302 10.35 -6.17 -15.04
CA SER A 302 10.99 -6.19 -13.72
C SER A 302 10.41 -5.15 -12.77
N VAL A 303 10.00 -3.98 -13.29
CA VAL A 303 9.43 -2.90 -12.49
C VAL A 303 8.00 -3.22 -12.11
N HIS A 304 7.21 -3.77 -13.03
CA HIS A 304 5.87 -4.28 -12.75
C HIS A 304 5.91 -5.34 -11.65
N MET A 305 6.79 -6.34 -11.80
CA MET A 305 6.96 -7.42 -10.81
C MET A 305 7.49 -6.93 -9.45
N HIS A 306 8.16 -5.77 -9.42
CA HIS A 306 8.59 -5.14 -8.17
C HIS A 306 7.49 -4.25 -7.54
N SER A 307 6.62 -3.69 -8.38
CA SER A 307 5.59 -2.72 -7.98
C SER A 307 4.26 -3.36 -7.60
N PHE A 308 4.05 -4.65 -7.92
CA PHE A 308 2.81 -5.35 -7.65
C PHE A 308 3.03 -6.78 -7.14
N ILE A 309 2.27 -7.17 -6.12
CA ILE A 309 2.25 -8.54 -5.60
C ILE A 309 1.53 -9.43 -6.61
N HIS A 310 2.21 -10.45 -7.12
CA HIS A 310 1.64 -11.42 -8.07
C HIS A 310 1.22 -12.73 -7.43
N ARG A 311 1.64 -12.96 -6.19
CA ARG A 311 1.35 -14.18 -5.48
C ARG A 311 -0.10 -14.14 -5.01
N ILE A 312 -0.92 -15.05 -5.54
CA ILE A 312 -2.36 -15.08 -5.30
C ILE A 312 -2.63 -16.08 -4.19
N ARG A 313 -3.49 -15.75 -3.21
CA ARG A 313 -3.88 -16.75 -2.20
C ARG A 313 -4.48 -17.99 -2.88
N CYS A 314 -3.98 -19.16 -2.49
CA CYS A 314 -4.55 -20.45 -2.88
C CYS A 314 -6.03 -20.49 -2.51
N GLN A 315 -6.89 -20.96 -3.42
CA GLN A 315 -8.35 -21.08 -3.17
C GLN A 315 -8.69 -22.04 -2.01
N TYR A 316 -7.78 -22.98 -1.73
CA TYR A 316 -7.90 -23.93 -0.63
C TYR A 316 -7.33 -23.39 0.69
N GLY A 317 -6.70 -22.21 0.68
CA GLY A 317 -6.17 -21.56 1.88
C GLY A 317 -5.23 -22.47 2.68
N GLY A 318 -5.47 -22.55 4.00
CA GLY A 318 -4.74 -23.40 4.92
C GLY A 318 -4.93 -24.91 4.71
N GLU A 319 -5.96 -25.31 3.95
CA GLU A 319 -6.30 -26.71 3.66
C GLU A 319 -5.67 -27.21 2.34
N CYS A 320 -4.80 -26.42 1.71
CA CYS A 320 -4.19 -26.81 0.45
C CYS A 320 -3.32 -28.07 0.60
N ARG A 321 -3.54 -29.03 -0.29
CA ARG A 321 -2.75 -30.28 -0.37
C ARG A 321 -1.54 -30.19 -1.29
N HIS A 322 -1.38 -29.07 -1.99
CA HIS A 322 -0.30 -28.83 -2.96
C HIS A 322 0.81 -27.94 -2.37
N ILE A 323 0.90 -27.86 -1.04
CA ILE A 323 1.91 -27.04 -0.35
C ILE A 323 3.35 -27.52 -0.59
N ASP A 324 3.54 -28.75 -1.04
CA ASP A 324 4.85 -29.32 -1.38
C ASP A 324 5.14 -29.27 -2.89
N ASP A 325 4.20 -28.75 -3.71
CA ASP A 325 4.37 -28.61 -5.16
C ASP A 325 5.04 -27.28 -5.50
N GLU A 326 6.27 -27.33 -6.02
CA GLU A 326 7.05 -26.15 -6.38
C GLU A 326 6.38 -25.26 -7.43
N LYS A 327 5.66 -25.83 -8.41
CA LYS A 327 4.96 -25.04 -9.44
C LYS A 327 3.74 -24.35 -8.84
N HIS A 328 2.98 -25.07 -8.03
CA HIS A 328 1.84 -24.50 -7.31
C HIS A 328 2.27 -23.36 -6.39
N ASN A 329 3.37 -23.52 -5.66
CA ASN A 329 3.91 -22.50 -4.75
C ASN A 329 4.52 -21.28 -5.47
N GLN A 330 4.82 -21.37 -6.77
CA GLN A 330 5.21 -20.21 -7.58
C GLN A 330 4.00 -19.34 -7.94
N GLU A 331 2.82 -19.94 -8.06
CA GLU A 331 1.58 -19.27 -8.47
C GLU A 331 0.71 -18.86 -7.28
N TYR A 332 0.71 -19.69 -6.22
CA TYR A 332 -0.19 -19.55 -5.09
C TYR A 332 0.53 -19.49 -3.76
N GLU A 333 0.16 -18.49 -2.97
CA GLU A 333 0.60 -18.38 -1.57
C GLU A 333 -0.42 -18.97 -0.60
N HIS A 334 0.09 -19.51 0.49
CA HIS A 334 -0.69 -20.15 1.55
C HIS A 334 -0.67 -19.30 2.81
N PRO A 335 -1.72 -19.34 3.65
CA PRO A 335 -1.73 -18.62 4.91
C PRO A 335 -0.62 -19.06 5.87
N LEU A 336 -0.33 -18.26 6.90
CA LEU A 336 0.58 -18.67 7.96
C LEU A 336 0.10 -19.94 8.68
N TYR A 337 1.00 -20.60 9.39
CA TYR A 337 0.60 -21.57 10.39
C TYR A 337 -0.20 -20.90 11.51
N CYS A 338 -1.17 -21.63 12.06
CA CYS A 338 -1.98 -21.19 13.18
C CYS A 338 -1.07 -20.78 14.35
N PRO A 339 -1.25 -19.57 14.94
CA PRO A 339 -0.45 -19.13 16.09
C PRO A 339 -0.55 -20.06 17.30
N SER A 340 -1.69 -20.75 17.46
CA SER A 340 -1.88 -21.76 18.50
C SER A 340 -1.17 -23.08 18.22
N GLY A 341 -0.48 -23.23 17.08
CA GLY A 341 0.34 -24.39 16.74
C GLY A 341 -0.39 -25.73 16.93
N GLY A 342 0.27 -26.65 17.64
CA GLY A 342 -0.27 -27.96 18.00
C GLY A 342 -1.47 -27.91 18.96
N ASP A 343 -1.61 -26.83 19.73
CA ASP A 343 -2.69 -26.64 20.71
C ASP A 343 -3.98 -26.10 20.09
N CYS A 344 -3.98 -25.78 18.79
CA CYS A 344 -5.16 -25.25 18.12
C CYS A 344 -6.35 -26.24 18.16
N ARG A 345 -7.47 -25.85 18.74
CA ARG A 345 -8.71 -26.65 18.78
C ARG A 345 -9.80 -26.14 17.83
N ASN A 346 -9.56 -25.06 17.10
CA ASN A 346 -10.58 -24.46 16.25
C ASN A 346 -10.74 -25.24 14.94
N VAL A 347 -11.87 -25.91 14.78
CA VAL A 347 -12.21 -26.74 13.60
C VAL A 347 -13.17 -26.04 12.63
N LYS A 348 -13.51 -24.77 12.87
CA LYS A 348 -14.40 -24.01 11.97
C LYS A 348 -13.73 -23.85 10.60
N SER A 349 -14.48 -24.11 9.53
CA SER A 349 -13.97 -24.06 8.14
C SER A 349 -13.33 -22.71 7.79
N GLU A 350 -13.88 -21.59 8.27
CA GLU A 350 -13.27 -20.26 8.09
C GLU A 350 -11.85 -20.20 8.66
N HIS A 351 -11.66 -20.69 9.89
CA HIS A 351 -10.36 -20.72 10.55
C HIS A 351 -9.36 -21.66 9.85
N LEU A 352 -9.81 -22.84 9.41
CA LEU A 352 -8.98 -23.81 8.68
C LEU A 352 -8.55 -23.28 7.31
N LYS A 353 -9.36 -22.43 6.68
CA LYS A 353 -8.98 -21.74 5.45
C LYS A 353 -8.04 -20.57 5.70
N ASP A 354 -8.17 -19.88 6.82
CA ASP A 354 -7.35 -18.71 7.16
C ASP A 354 -5.97 -19.04 7.73
N PHE A 355 -5.74 -20.26 8.21
CA PHE A 355 -4.47 -20.70 8.79
C PHE A 355 -4.11 -22.13 8.36
N ARG A 356 -2.83 -22.38 8.09
CA ARG A 356 -2.29 -23.73 7.97
C ARG A 356 -2.21 -24.39 9.35
N HIS A 357 -2.45 -25.69 9.41
CA HIS A 357 -2.33 -26.47 10.64
C HIS A 357 -1.32 -27.58 10.49
N LEU A 358 -0.71 -27.95 11.61
CA LEU A 358 0.04 -29.20 11.71
C LEU A 358 -0.92 -30.38 11.47
N PRO A 359 -0.40 -31.52 10.94
CA PRO A 359 -1.19 -32.74 10.81
C PRO A 359 -1.85 -33.13 12.14
N LEU A 360 -3.06 -33.67 12.07
CA LEU A 360 -3.74 -34.17 13.26
C LEU A 360 -2.99 -35.36 13.85
N CYS A 361 -2.82 -35.35 15.17
CA CYS A 361 -2.26 -36.48 15.89
C CYS A 361 -3.23 -37.68 15.78
N PRO A 362 -2.76 -38.89 15.41
CA PRO A 362 -3.61 -40.09 15.36
C PRO A 362 -4.30 -40.41 16.69
N ASN A 363 -3.65 -40.03 17.80
CA ASN A 363 -4.12 -40.26 19.16
C ASN A 363 -4.94 -39.09 19.72
N GLY A 364 -5.19 -38.04 18.93
CA GLY A 364 -5.99 -36.87 19.28
C GLY A 364 -5.57 -36.21 20.59
N HIS A 365 -6.54 -35.66 21.34
CA HIS A 365 -6.27 -34.99 22.62
C HIS A 365 -5.73 -35.91 23.73
N LYS A 366 -5.91 -37.24 23.62
CA LYS A 366 -5.44 -38.23 24.60
C LYS A 366 -4.00 -38.69 24.34
N CYS A 367 -3.31 -38.10 23.37
CA CYS A 367 -1.94 -38.45 23.08
C CYS A 367 -1.04 -38.26 24.32
N PHE A 368 -0.38 -39.34 24.74
CA PHE A 368 0.48 -39.35 25.93
C PHE A 368 1.65 -38.36 25.82
N GLU A 369 2.26 -38.25 24.64
CA GLU A 369 3.36 -37.32 24.39
C GLU A 369 2.89 -35.85 24.45
N TYR A 370 1.66 -35.59 24.04
CA TYR A 370 1.02 -34.28 24.17
C TYR A 370 0.70 -33.95 25.64
N GLN A 371 0.14 -34.90 26.40
CA GLN A 371 -0.12 -34.74 27.82
C GLN A 371 1.15 -34.50 28.65
N LYS A 372 2.28 -35.06 28.20
CA LYS A 372 3.61 -34.82 28.78
C LYS A 372 4.31 -33.56 28.25
N HIS A 373 3.66 -32.79 27.38
CA HIS A 373 4.23 -31.61 26.73
C HIS A 373 5.60 -31.88 26.10
N VAL A 374 5.75 -33.03 25.42
CA VAL A 374 6.98 -33.37 24.70
C VAL A 374 7.14 -32.38 23.54
N SER A 375 8.09 -31.45 23.69
CA SER A 375 8.26 -30.29 22.80
C SER A 375 8.32 -30.67 21.31
N VAL A 376 9.11 -31.69 20.96
CA VAL A 376 9.27 -32.17 19.58
C VAL A 376 7.96 -32.67 18.98
N HIS A 377 7.13 -33.33 19.80
CA HIS A 377 5.84 -33.88 19.36
C HIS A 377 4.79 -32.78 19.15
N CYS A 378 4.69 -31.86 20.11
CA CYS A 378 3.75 -30.74 20.04
C CYS A 378 4.08 -29.75 18.91
N GLN A 379 5.33 -29.72 18.44
CA GLN A 379 5.73 -28.97 17.24
C GLN A 379 5.38 -29.68 15.93
N LYS A 380 5.11 -30.99 15.96
CA LYS A 380 4.87 -31.81 14.76
C LYS A 380 3.39 -32.11 14.53
N TYR A 381 2.59 -32.18 15.60
CA TYR A 381 1.18 -32.57 15.50
C TYR A 381 0.25 -31.59 16.19
N ARG A 382 -0.97 -31.53 15.67
CA ARG A 382 -2.11 -30.83 16.26
C ARG A 382 -3.02 -31.80 17.00
N HIS A 383 -3.46 -31.43 18.19
CA HIS A 383 -4.23 -32.28 19.09
C HIS A 383 -5.62 -31.68 19.34
N CYS A 384 -6.51 -31.83 18.36
CA CYS A 384 -7.93 -31.53 18.55
C CYS A 384 -8.74 -32.80 18.73
N THR A 385 -9.87 -32.69 19.41
CA THR A 385 -10.99 -33.62 19.23
C THR A 385 -11.55 -33.39 17.82
N ILE A 386 -11.78 -34.48 17.09
CA ILE A 386 -12.32 -34.42 15.72
C ILE A 386 -13.84 -34.50 15.84
N ASP A 387 -14.57 -33.66 15.11
CA ASP A 387 -16.03 -33.78 15.09
C ASP A 387 -16.43 -35.17 14.59
N CYS A 388 -17.46 -35.74 15.22
CA CYS A 388 -18.01 -37.00 14.76
C CYS A 388 -18.46 -36.87 13.29
N PRO A 389 -18.03 -37.76 12.37
CA PRO A 389 -18.42 -37.68 10.96
C PRO A 389 -19.93 -37.85 10.74
N HIS A 390 -20.66 -38.32 11.75
CA HIS A 390 -22.11 -38.49 11.72
C HIS A 390 -22.88 -37.32 12.39
N GLY A 391 -22.16 -36.34 12.98
CA GLY A 391 -22.74 -35.15 13.61
C GLY A 391 -23.86 -35.48 14.60
N ASN A 392 -25.01 -34.81 14.46
CA ASN A 392 -26.22 -35.04 15.28
C ASN A 392 -26.84 -36.44 15.13
N HIS A 393 -26.46 -37.22 14.10
CA HIS A 393 -27.05 -38.52 13.78
C HIS A 393 -26.13 -39.69 14.12
N CYS A 394 -25.13 -39.47 14.97
CA CYS A 394 -24.13 -40.48 15.29
C CYS A 394 -24.71 -41.68 16.01
N ALA A 395 -25.00 -42.78 15.32
CA ALA A 395 -25.48 -44.04 15.92
C ALA A 395 -24.50 -44.66 16.95
N TYR A 396 -23.22 -44.30 16.89
CA TYR A 396 -22.18 -44.77 17.81
C TYR A 396 -22.09 -43.95 19.10
N PHE A 397 -23.10 -43.14 19.42
CA PHE A 397 -23.13 -42.36 20.64
C PHE A 397 -23.14 -43.21 21.92
N HIS A 398 -23.33 -44.53 21.84
CA HIS A 398 -23.20 -45.44 22.99
C HIS A 398 -21.81 -46.07 23.13
N ASP A 399 -20.99 -46.01 22.08
CA ASP A 399 -19.65 -46.58 22.09
C ASP A 399 -18.69 -45.63 22.82
N LYS A 400 -18.14 -46.11 23.93
CA LYS A 400 -17.23 -45.35 24.79
C LYS A 400 -15.94 -44.99 24.06
N GLU A 401 -15.41 -45.88 23.23
CA GLU A 401 -14.19 -45.62 22.46
C GLU A 401 -14.46 -44.57 21.37
N HIS A 402 -15.63 -44.63 20.74
CA HIS A 402 -16.09 -43.62 19.78
C HIS A 402 -16.30 -42.24 20.42
N GLN A 403 -17.04 -42.17 21.54
CA GLN A 403 -17.27 -40.94 22.31
C GLN A 403 -15.98 -40.33 22.88
N ASP A 404 -14.97 -41.16 23.10
CA ASP A 404 -13.67 -40.72 23.58
C ASP A 404 -12.79 -40.14 22.48
N LYS A 405 -13.06 -40.51 21.23
CA LYS A 405 -12.29 -40.12 20.04
C LYS A 405 -12.89 -38.93 19.30
N PHE A 406 -14.22 -38.79 19.30
CA PHE A 406 -14.94 -37.76 18.56
C PHE A 406 -15.71 -36.80 19.47
N GLU A 407 -15.84 -35.54 19.04
CA GLU A 407 -16.71 -34.54 19.66
C GLU A 407 -18.08 -34.56 18.97
N HIS A 408 -19.14 -34.47 19.77
CA HIS A 408 -20.51 -34.49 19.27
C HIS A 408 -21.18 -33.13 19.53
N PRO A 409 -22.05 -32.66 18.61
CA PRO A 409 -22.82 -31.43 18.78
C PRO A 409 -23.90 -31.51 19.88
N PHE A 410 -24.08 -32.68 20.51
CA PHE A 410 -25.01 -32.92 21.61
C PHE A 410 -24.25 -33.31 22.89
N ALA A 411 -24.87 -33.03 24.04
CA ALA A 411 -24.30 -33.39 25.33
C ALA A 411 -24.07 -34.91 25.41
N LYS A 412 -22.93 -35.33 25.98
CA LYS A 412 -22.59 -36.75 26.15
C LYS A 412 -23.75 -37.48 26.84
N PRO A 413 -24.43 -38.42 26.16
CA PRO A 413 -25.52 -39.19 26.76
C PRO A 413 -25.02 -39.91 28.02
N CYS A 414 -25.91 -40.03 29.01
CA CYS A 414 -25.59 -40.77 30.23
C CYS A 414 -25.12 -42.20 29.87
N PRO A 415 -24.08 -42.76 30.51
CA PRO A 415 -23.57 -44.10 30.21
C PRO A 415 -24.63 -45.21 30.35
N PHE A 416 -25.70 -44.91 31.07
CA PHE A 416 -26.82 -45.81 31.34
C PHE A 416 -28.00 -45.61 30.38
N THR A 417 -27.92 -44.68 29.42
CA THR A 417 -28.98 -44.43 28.42
C THR A 417 -28.91 -45.47 27.29
N PRO A 418 -30.03 -46.03 26.80
CA PRO A 418 -31.41 -45.81 27.24
C PRO A 418 -31.87 -46.76 28.36
N PHE A 419 -31.22 -47.90 28.56
CA PHE A 419 -31.82 -49.04 29.28
C PHE A 419 -31.77 -48.97 30.81
N HIS A 420 -30.91 -48.13 31.39
CA HIS A 420 -30.68 -48.03 32.84
C HIS A 420 -30.72 -46.59 33.37
N CYS A 421 -31.00 -45.59 32.52
CA CYS A 421 -31.08 -44.20 32.93
C CYS A 421 -32.49 -43.89 33.41
N LYS A 422 -32.66 -43.73 34.73
CA LYS A 422 -33.96 -43.44 35.36
C LYS A 422 -34.65 -42.20 34.75
N ALA A 423 -33.88 -41.14 34.48
CA ALA A 423 -34.37 -39.92 33.84
C ALA A 423 -34.79 -40.11 32.37
N TYR A 424 -34.17 -41.05 31.65
CA TYR A 424 -34.58 -41.38 30.27
C TYR A 424 -35.88 -42.18 30.28
N MET A 425 -36.00 -43.17 31.15
CA MET A 425 -37.22 -43.95 31.36
C MET A 425 -38.42 -43.05 31.75
N GLU A 426 -38.19 -42.04 32.59
CA GLU A 426 -39.21 -41.05 33.00
C GLU A 426 -39.64 -40.09 31.86
N LEU A 427 -38.83 -39.91 30.81
CA LEU A 427 -39.13 -39.05 29.67
C LEU A 427 -39.76 -39.82 28.49
N THR A 428 -39.61 -41.15 28.44
CA THR A 428 -40.13 -42.01 27.36
C THR A 428 -41.43 -42.75 27.71
N HIS A 429 -41.88 -42.63 28.95
CA HIS A 429 -43.21 -43.06 29.43
C HIS A 429 -44.08 -41.84 29.70
#